data_AF-A0A0G0Z239-F1
#
_entry.id   AF-A0A0G0Z239-F1
#
_cell.length_a   1.000
_cell.length_b   1.000
_cell.length_c   1.000
_cell.angle_alpha   90.00
_cell.angle_beta   90.00
_cell.angle_gamma   90.00
#
_symmetry.space_group_name_H-M   'P 1'
#
loop_
_entity.id
_entity.type
_entity.pdbx_description
1 polymer ?
#
loop_
_entity_poly.entity_id
_entity_poly.type
_entity_poly.pdbx_seq_one_letter_code
_entity_poly.pdbx_strand_id
1 'polypeptide(L)'
;METRPRKILSIDLTKKEYEVKSFEDLNSYIGGVGLGFKLMEMYYDKNPLIFAVGPLNGLFPFASKTAVVINNDGVIEDIYLGGSISLRIRYAGLDAIVIHGVSREKAILDITNAGVSFKDPSEDPETLGLPGKRSVIKVDGSKILLGGYFTTPEHYLEKEFTDKNISGIVVTGTELINIRDFDKYEDLYKKILNRKDELSVLEGTYPSCSNCPMGCGKSKTGEMGGNVLLHSLVACQYADRIYTDVGVVFSCLNVLGYNYTHEDIESLPKLIEQTLRRIS
;
A
#
# COMPACT_ATOMS: atom_id res chain seq x y z
N MET A 1 12.08 14.20 8.48
CA MET A 1 10.76 14.40 9.08
C MET A 1 10.80 13.61 10.37
N GLU A 2 10.78 14.23 11.57
CA GLU A 2 10.76 13.45 12.83
C GLU A 2 9.73 12.32 12.72
N THR A 3 10.05 11.14 13.26
CA THR A 3 9.22 9.94 13.15
C THR A 3 7.82 10.22 13.69
N ARG A 4 6.90 10.59 12.79
CA ARG A 4 5.51 10.87 13.15
C ARG A 4 4.80 9.57 13.50
N PRO A 5 3.76 9.61 14.35
CA PRO A 5 2.88 8.47 14.53
C PRO A 5 2.32 7.96 13.19
N ARG A 6 2.15 6.65 13.08
CA ARG A 6 1.47 6.00 11.95
C ARG A 6 -0.01 6.31 11.99
N LYS A 7 -0.53 6.88 10.91
CA LYS A 7 -1.94 7.27 10.78
C LYS A 7 -2.71 6.19 10.03
N ILE A 8 -3.65 5.56 10.70
CA ILE A 8 -4.42 4.44 10.19
C ILE A 8 -5.88 4.85 10.11
N LEU A 9 -6.47 4.80 8.92
CA LEU A 9 -7.90 4.98 8.73
C LEU A 9 -8.60 3.64 8.97
N SER A 10 -9.33 3.51 10.06
CA SER A 10 -10.16 2.33 10.35
C SER A 10 -11.59 2.60 9.90
N ILE A 11 -12.15 1.72 9.07
CA ILE A 11 -13.49 1.82 8.51
C ILE A 11 -14.30 0.61 8.98
N ASP A 12 -15.33 0.86 9.78
CA ASP A 12 -16.30 -0.13 10.24
C ASP A 12 -17.50 -0.15 9.29
N LEU A 13 -17.58 -1.17 8.44
CA LEU A 13 -18.65 -1.30 7.46
C LEU A 13 -20.01 -1.60 8.09
N THR A 14 -20.02 -2.26 9.24
CA THR A 14 -21.26 -2.67 9.93
C THR A 14 -21.95 -1.47 10.55
N LYS A 15 -21.17 -0.54 11.10
CA LYS A 15 -21.68 0.72 11.66
C LYS A 15 -21.74 1.86 10.66
N LYS A 16 -21.11 1.72 9.49
CA LYS A 16 -20.86 2.80 8.52
C LYS A 16 -20.14 3.99 9.19
N GLU A 17 -19.16 3.68 10.02
CA GLU A 17 -18.35 4.64 10.77
C GLU A 17 -16.88 4.53 10.37
N TYR A 18 -16.11 5.59 10.61
CA TYR A 18 -14.67 5.56 10.43
C TYR A 18 -13.97 6.42 11.48
N GLU A 19 -12.72 6.07 11.76
CA GLU A 19 -11.86 6.80 12.68
C GLU A 19 -10.42 6.79 12.18
N VAL A 20 -9.70 7.89 12.39
CA VAL A 20 -8.25 7.96 12.14
C VAL A 20 -7.52 7.79 13.46
N LYS A 21 -6.73 6.72 13.56
CA LYS A 21 -5.90 6.43 14.73
C LYS A 21 -4.44 6.76 14.45
N SER A 22 -3.73 7.21 15.47
CA SER A 22 -2.30 7.50 15.41
C SER A 22 -1.55 6.55 16.36
N PHE A 23 -0.53 5.87 15.87
CA PHE A 23 0.24 4.89 16.63
C PHE A 23 1.75 5.14 16.50
N GLU A 24 2.42 5.40 17.62
CA GLU A 24 3.88 5.60 17.64
C GLU A 24 4.64 4.28 17.65
N ASP A 25 4.12 3.28 18.37
CA ASP A 25 4.68 1.94 18.51
C ASP A 25 4.73 1.16 17.19
N LEU A 26 3.86 1.49 16.24
CA LEU A 26 3.87 0.90 14.90
C LEU A 26 5.02 1.37 14.01
N ASN A 27 5.83 2.35 14.45
CA ASN A 27 6.97 2.82 13.67
C ASN A 27 8.06 1.75 13.48
N SER A 28 8.21 0.81 14.41
CA SER A 28 9.20 -0.29 14.28
C SER A 28 8.92 -1.21 13.09
N TYR A 29 7.70 -1.20 12.55
CA TYR A 29 7.31 -2.02 11.41
C TYR A 29 7.65 -1.40 10.05
N ILE A 30 8.24 -0.19 10.02
CA ILE A 30 8.66 0.60 8.85
C ILE A 30 7.54 1.00 7.89
N GLY A 31 6.68 0.08 7.45
CA GLY A 31 5.56 0.32 6.55
C GLY A 31 5.15 -0.96 5.81
N GLY A 32 4.35 -0.79 4.76
CA GLY A 32 4.04 -1.86 3.81
C GLY A 32 3.52 -3.13 4.48
N VAL A 33 4.07 -4.29 4.07
CA VAL A 33 3.65 -5.58 4.62
C VAL A 33 3.90 -5.70 6.12
N GLY A 34 5.00 -5.14 6.65
CA GLY A 34 5.28 -5.15 8.08
C GLY A 34 4.17 -4.47 8.88
N LEU A 35 3.77 -3.27 8.47
CA LEU A 35 2.63 -2.57 9.06
C LEU A 35 1.33 -3.36 8.85
N GLY A 36 1.14 -3.93 7.65
CA GLY A 36 -0.02 -4.75 7.31
C GLY A 36 -0.22 -5.95 8.24
N PHE A 37 0.83 -6.73 8.52
CA PHE A 37 0.75 -7.87 9.43
C PHE A 37 0.47 -7.46 10.88
N LYS A 38 1.06 -6.36 11.34
CA LYS A 38 0.74 -5.86 12.68
C LYS A 38 -0.71 -5.38 12.80
N LEU A 39 -1.24 -4.74 11.75
CA LEU A 39 -2.65 -4.38 11.70
C LEU A 39 -3.55 -5.62 11.59
N MET A 40 -3.13 -6.66 10.87
CA MET A 40 -3.84 -7.93 10.84
C MET A 40 -3.95 -8.53 12.24
N GLU A 41 -2.85 -8.53 13.02
CA GLU A 41 -2.87 -8.96 14.42
C GLU A 41 -3.85 -8.16 15.27
N MET A 42 -3.87 -6.83 15.13
CA MET A 42 -4.74 -5.97 15.93
C MET A 42 -6.22 -6.07 15.58
N TYR A 43 -6.54 -6.45 14.35
CA TYR A 43 -7.90 -6.48 13.82
C TYR A 43 -8.37 -7.90 13.43
N TYR A 44 -7.62 -8.94 13.80
CA TYR A 44 -7.81 -10.33 13.36
C TYR A 44 -9.28 -10.79 13.46
N ASP A 45 -9.88 -10.61 14.64
CA ASP A 45 -11.26 -11.03 14.93
C ASP A 45 -12.34 -10.27 14.15
N LYS A 46 -11.97 -9.20 13.45
CA LYS A 46 -12.87 -8.37 12.64
C LYS A 46 -12.75 -8.64 11.14
N ASN A 47 -11.98 -9.66 10.76
CA ASN A 47 -11.67 -10.03 9.38
C ASN A 47 -11.28 -8.83 8.51
N PRO A 48 -10.10 -8.22 8.71
CA PRO A 48 -9.77 -6.94 8.08
C PRO A 48 -9.23 -7.10 6.65
N LEU A 49 -9.67 -6.23 5.74
CA LEU A 49 -8.98 -5.95 4.47
C LEU A 49 -8.09 -4.74 4.69
N ILE A 50 -6.79 -4.91 4.51
CA ILE A 50 -5.79 -3.89 4.86
C ILE A 50 -5.05 -3.45 3.60
N PHE A 51 -5.01 -2.14 3.36
CA PHE A 51 -4.13 -1.52 2.39
C PHE A 51 -3.07 -0.70 3.13
N ALA A 52 -1.80 -1.08 3.03
CA ALA A 52 -0.68 -0.41 3.70
C ALA A 52 0.33 0.13 2.68
N VAL A 53 0.90 1.30 2.99
CA VAL A 53 1.92 1.96 2.16
C VAL A 53 3.28 1.95 2.85
N GLY A 54 4.33 2.01 2.06
CA GLY A 54 5.70 2.08 2.49
C GLY A 54 6.22 3.52 2.55
N PRO A 55 7.28 3.76 3.33
CA PRO A 55 7.90 5.08 3.47
C PRO A 55 8.47 5.64 2.17
N LEU A 56 8.62 4.83 1.12
CA LEU A 56 9.19 5.20 -0.17
C LEU A 56 8.15 5.49 -1.27
N ASN A 57 6.87 5.09 -1.09
CA ASN A 57 5.85 5.25 -2.14
C ASN A 57 5.68 6.71 -2.57
N GLY A 58 5.73 7.00 -3.87
CA GLY A 58 5.58 8.37 -4.40
C GLY A 58 6.83 9.22 -4.31
N LEU A 59 7.91 8.71 -3.71
CA LEU A 59 9.17 9.44 -3.56
C LEU A 59 10.30 8.74 -4.32
N PHE A 60 10.55 7.46 -4.09
CA PHE A 60 11.62 6.75 -4.80
C PHE A 60 11.11 5.91 -5.98
N PRO A 61 11.94 5.69 -7.02
CA PRO A 61 11.53 4.88 -8.17
C PRO A 61 11.40 3.42 -7.77
N PHE A 62 10.57 2.68 -8.49
CA PHE A 62 10.28 1.25 -8.26
C PHE A 62 9.58 0.91 -6.91
N ALA A 63 9.46 1.87 -5.98
CA ALA A 63 8.59 1.83 -4.79
C ALA A 63 7.10 2.03 -5.16
N SER A 64 6.59 1.07 -5.92
CA SER A 64 5.44 1.27 -6.82
C SER A 64 4.19 0.47 -6.47
N LYS A 65 4.24 -0.34 -5.42
CA LYS A 65 3.13 -1.24 -5.05
C LYS A 65 2.27 -0.66 -3.93
N THR A 66 1.26 -1.40 -3.53
CA THR A 66 0.47 -1.26 -2.31
C THR A 66 0.43 -2.63 -1.65
N ALA A 67 0.79 -2.73 -0.37
CA ALA A 67 0.65 -3.99 0.36
C ALA A 67 -0.82 -4.17 0.72
N VAL A 68 -1.40 -5.28 0.29
CA VAL A 68 -2.75 -5.72 0.60
C VAL A 68 -2.62 -6.96 1.47
N VAL A 69 -3.15 -6.90 2.70
CA VAL A 69 -3.08 -8.00 3.66
C VAL A 69 -4.49 -8.41 4.05
N ILE A 70 -4.78 -9.71 3.95
CA ILE A 70 -6.10 -10.30 4.17
C ILE A 70 -5.99 -11.61 4.96
N ASN A 71 -7.09 -12.03 5.56
CA ASN A 71 -7.23 -13.36 6.16
C ASN A 71 -8.15 -14.20 5.27
N ASN A 72 -7.56 -15.14 4.53
CA ASN A 72 -8.28 -16.06 3.67
C ASN A 72 -8.50 -17.39 4.41
N ASP A 73 -9.61 -17.47 5.15
CA ASP A 73 -10.08 -18.68 5.85
C ASP A 73 -9.02 -19.26 6.82
N GLY A 74 -8.36 -18.38 7.57
CA GLY A 74 -7.33 -18.72 8.56
C GLY A 74 -5.90 -18.62 8.02
N VAL A 75 -5.72 -18.39 6.71
CA VAL A 75 -4.40 -18.17 6.11
C VAL A 75 -4.21 -16.67 5.86
N ILE A 76 -3.16 -16.10 6.44
CA ILE A 76 -2.80 -14.70 6.19
C ILE A 76 -2.05 -14.60 4.87
N GLU A 77 -2.57 -13.78 3.96
CA GLU A 77 -2.01 -13.58 2.62
C GLU A 77 -1.52 -12.14 2.46
N ASP A 78 -0.34 -11.97 1.86
CA ASP A 78 0.24 -10.69 1.47
C ASP A 78 0.35 -10.55 -0.05
N ILE A 79 -0.30 -9.52 -0.58
CA ILE A 79 -0.41 -9.25 -2.02
C ILE A 79 0.08 -7.83 -2.31
N TYR A 80 0.79 -7.63 -3.41
CA TYR A 80 1.38 -6.35 -3.77
C TYR A 80 0.77 -5.80 -5.06
N LEU A 81 -0.25 -4.97 -4.90
CA LEU A 81 -1.01 -4.40 -6.01
C LEU A 81 -0.25 -3.23 -6.65
N GLY A 82 -0.18 -3.20 -7.97
CA GLY A 82 0.35 -2.06 -8.74
C GLY A 82 -0.57 -0.84 -8.75
N GLY A 83 -0.42 0.02 -9.76
CA GLY A 83 -1.29 1.18 -9.94
C GLY A 83 -0.97 2.34 -8.99
N SER A 84 -1.98 3.15 -8.65
CA SER A 84 -1.80 4.46 -7.98
C SER A 84 -2.41 4.59 -6.59
N ILE A 85 -3.02 3.53 -6.05
CA ILE A 85 -3.70 3.62 -4.76
C ILE A 85 -2.75 3.93 -3.60
N SER A 86 -1.55 3.33 -3.54
CA SER A 86 -0.56 3.68 -2.51
C SER A 86 -0.18 5.15 -2.52
N LEU A 87 -0.06 5.76 -3.70
CA LEU A 87 0.17 7.22 -3.79
C LEU A 87 -1.00 8.00 -3.18
N ARG A 88 -2.24 7.59 -3.47
CA ARG A 88 -3.42 8.29 -2.97
C ARG A 88 -3.58 8.13 -1.47
N ILE A 89 -3.30 6.95 -0.91
CA ILE A 89 -3.28 6.72 0.53
C ILE A 89 -2.20 7.59 1.19
N ARG A 90 -1.00 7.64 0.62
CA ARG A 90 0.07 8.48 1.16
C ARG A 90 -0.28 9.97 1.10
N TYR A 91 -0.78 10.45 -0.04
CA TYR A 91 -1.23 11.84 -0.21
C TYR A 91 -2.55 12.13 0.52
N ALA A 92 -3.20 11.13 1.11
CA ALA A 92 -4.29 11.33 2.07
C ALA A 92 -3.77 11.58 3.49
N GLY A 93 -2.43 11.54 3.69
CA GLY A 93 -1.81 11.65 5.00
C GLY A 93 -1.91 10.37 5.84
N LEU A 94 -2.16 9.22 5.19
CA LEU A 94 -2.36 7.93 5.82
C LEU A 94 -1.19 6.98 5.55
N ASP A 95 -0.94 6.07 6.48
CA ASP A 95 0.01 4.97 6.36
C ASP A 95 -0.69 3.64 6.04
N ALA A 96 -1.96 3.50 6.42
CA ALA A 96 -2.80 2.38 6.00
C ALA A 96 -4.30 2.71 6.08
N ILE A 97 -5.09 1.90 5.38
CA ILE A 97 -6.55 1.82 5.49
C ILE A 97 -6.90 0.40 5.94
N VAL A 98 -7.71 0.28 6.98
CA VAL A 98 -8.20 -0.99 7.52
C VAL A 98 -9.72 -1.03 7.41
N ILE A 99 -10.24 -1.91 6.56
CA ILE A 99 -11.67 -2.09 6.29
C ILE A 99 -12.15 -3.37 6.96
N HIS A 100 -13.05 -3.27 7.93
CA HIS A 100 -13.50 -4.42 8.73
C HIS A 100 -15.02 -4.43 8.90
N GLY A 101 -15.53 -5.58 9.37
CA GLY A 101 -16.96 -5.85 9.38
C GLY A 101 -17.55 -6.04 7.98
N VAL A 102 -18.88 -6.06 7.91
CA VAL A 102 -19.66 -6.27 6.68
C VAL A 102 -20.74 -5.20 6.56
N SER A 103 -20.89 -4.62 5.37
CA SER A 103 -21.95 -3.64 5.11
C SER A 103 -23.30 -4.33 4.94
N ARG A 104 -24.35 -3.80 5.57
CA ARG A 104 -25.72 -4.33 5.42
C ARG A 104 -26.26 -4.21 4.00
N GLU A 105 -25.90 -3.12 3.33
CA GLU A 105 -26.25 -2.83 1.94
C GLU A 105 -24.97 -2.67 1.14
N LYS A 106 -25.00 -3.06 -0.13
CA LYS A 106 -23.84 -2.93 -1.00
C LYS A 106 -23.43 -1.47 -1.09
N ALA A 107 -22.15 -1.16 -0.91
CA ALA A 107 -21.68 0.22 -0.83
C ALA A 107 -20.40 0.48 -1.64
N ILE A 108 -20.23 1.72 -2.08
CA ILE A 108 -18.94 2.23 -2.58
C ILE A 108 -18.31 3.08 -1.46
N LEU A 109 -17.02 2.88 -1.20
CA LEU A 109 -16.26 3.70 -0.24
C LEU A 109 -15.58 4.84 -1.00
N ASP A 110 -16.02 6.08 -0.78
CA ASP A 110 -15.35 7.28 -1.29
C ASP A 110 -14.51 7.92 -0.19
N ILE A 111 -13.20 7.74 -0.28
CA ILE A 111 -12.21 8.17 0.70
C ILE A 111 -11.52 9.41 0.15
N THR A 112 -11.72 10.56 0.80
CA THR A 112 -11.04 11.81 0.43
C THR A 112 -10.22 12.30 1.62
N ASN A 113 -8.90 12.24 1.46
CA ASN A 113 -7.92 12.37 2.53
C ASN A 113 -8.24 11.39 3.67
N ALA A 114 -8.62 11.89 4.84
CA ALA A 114 -8.98 11.09 6.01
C ALA A 114 -10.49 10.86 6.16
N GLY A 115 -11.32 11.45 5.30
CA GLY A 115 -12.78 11.34 5.37
C GLY A 115 -13.31 10.19 4.51
N VAL A 116 -14.37 9.52 4.98
CA VAL A 116 -15.04 8.44 4.25
C VAL A 116 -16.52 8.76 4.06
N SER A 117 -16.99 8.60 2.83
CA SER A 117 -18.41 8.62 2.47
C SER A 117 -18.83 7.26 1.95
N PHE A 118 -19.93 6.72 2.46
CA PHE A 118 -20.54 5.49 1.98
C PHE A 118 -21.57 5.85 0.90
N LYS A 119 -21.28 5.47 -0.35
CA LYS A 119 -22.05 5.86 -1.53
C LYS A 119 -22.95 4.72 -2.02
N ASP A 120 -24.00 5.10 -2.74
CA ASP A 120 -24.95 4.14 -3.30
C ASP A 120 -24.26 3.30 -4.41
N PRO A 121 -24.50 1.98 -4.49
CA PRO A 121 -23.82 1.12 -5.45
C PRO A 121 -24.24 1.37 -6.90
N SER A 122 -25.30 2.15 -7.15
CA SER A 122 -25.72 2.58 -8.48
C SER A 122 -24.90 3.78 -9.02
N GLU A 123 -24.16 4.49 -8.15
CA GLU A 123 -23.22 5.52 -8.60
C GLU A 123 -22.04 4.88 -9.33
N ASP A 124 -21.50 5.55 -10.36
CA ASP A 124 -20.26 5.12 -11.00
C ASP A 124 -19.06 5.60 -10.18
N PRO A 125 -18.20 4.69 -9.66
CA PRO A 125 -16.98 5.08 -8.94
C PRO A 125 -16.07 6.04 -9.70
N GLU A 126 -16.10 6.04 -11.04
CA GLU A 126 -15.32 6.96 -11.88
C GLU A 126 -15.84 8.42 -11.84
N THR A 127 -17.00 8.67 -11.24
CA THR A 127 -17.52 10.04 -11.06
C THR A 127 -17.15 10.64 -9.71
N LEU A 128 -16.67 9.82 -8.77
CA LEU A 128 -16.36 10.20 -7.39
C LEU A 128 -14.92 10.70 -7.23
N GLY A 129 -14.61 11.28 -6.06
CA GLY A 129 -13.30 11.82 -5.75
C GLY A 129 -12.86 12.98 -6.66
N LEU A 130 -11.59 13.37 -6.57
CA LEU A 130 -11.06 14.48 -7.38
C LEU A 130 -10.37 13.97 -8.67
N PRO A 131 -10.82 14.41 -9.86
CA PRO A 131 -10.18 14.06 -11.12
C PRO A 131 -8.66 14.33 -11.12
N GLY A 132 -7.87 13.37 -11.60
CA GLY A 132 -6.41 13.44 -11.61
C GLY A 132 -5.73 13.27 -10.24
N LYS A 133 -6.48 13.28 -9.13
CA LYS A 133 -5.96 13.07 -7.77
C LYS A 133 -6.58 11.88 -7.05
N ARG A 134 -7.30 11.02 -7.76
CA ARG A 134 -7.94 9.81 -7.24
C ARG A 134 -7.35 8.53 -7.82
N SER A 135 -7.67 7.42 -7.16
CA SER A 135 -7.49 6.06 -7.66
C SER A 135 -8.78 5.30 -7.40
N VAL A 136 -9.21 4.49 -8.36
CA VAL A 136 -10.52 3.82 -8.35
C VAL A 136 -10.28 2.32 -8.44
N ILE A 137 -10.76 1.58 -7.44
CA ILE A 137 -10.92 0.13 -7.46
C ILE A 137 -12.41 -0.15 -7.68
N LYS A 138 -12.75 -0.92 -8.71
CA LYS A 138 -14.13 -1.35 -8.95
C LYS A 138 -14.19 -2.74 -9.55
N VAL A 139 -15.37 -3.36 -9.42
CA VAL A 139 -15.70 -4.61 -10.11
C VAL A 139 -15.81 -4.34 -11.61
N ASP A 140 -15.12 -5.16 -12.40
CA ASP A 140 -15.21 -5.20 -13.87
C ASP A 140 -15.34 -6.67 -14.32
N GLY A 141 -16.56 -7.04 -14.72
CA GLY A 141 -16.91 -8.44 -14.98
C GLY A 141 -16.72 -9.32 -13.75
N SER A 142 -15.87 -10.35 -13.86
CA SER A 142 -15.53 -11.28 -12.79
C SER A 142 -14.27 -10.90 -12.01
N LYS A 143 -13.69 -9.73 -12.29
CA LYS A 143 -12.45 -9.25 -11.68
C LYS A 143 -12.66 -7.92 -10.96
N ILE A 144 -11.72 -7.61 -10.06
CA ILE A 144 -11.55 -6.27 -9.52
C ILE A 144 -10.36 -5.62 -10.18
N LEU A 145 -10.61 -4.42 -10.72
CA LEU A 145 -9.61 -3.62 -11.39
C LEU A 145 -9.39 -2.30 -10.65
N LEU A 146 -8.12 -1.99 -10.45
CA LEU A 146 -7.62 -0.69 -10.06
C LEU A 146 -7.24 0.11 -11.32
N GLY A 147 -7.84 1.29 -11.49
CA GLY A 147 -7.61 2.17 -12.63
C GLY A 147 -7.92 1.50 -13.98
N GLY A 148 -8.85 0.54 -14.00
CA GLY A 148 -9.25 -0.21 -15.19
C GLY A 148 -8.20 -1.16 -15.76
N TYR A 149 -7.10 -1.42 -15.05
CA TYR A 149 -6.01 -2.26 -15.57
C TYR A 149 -5.40 -3.19 -14.53
N PHE A 150 -4.99 -2.66 -13.38
CA PHE A 150 -4.25 -3.39 -12.36
C PHE A 150 -5.17 -4.31 -11.57
N THR A 151 -4.71 -5.52 -11.25
CA THR A 151 -5.51 -6.51 -10.51
C THR A 151 -4.62 -7.35 -9.61
N THR A 152 -5.21 -8.07 -8.66
CA THR A 152 -4.48 -9.04 -7.84
C THR A 152 -4.37 -10.38 -8.55
N PRO A 153 -3.39 -11.23 -8.17
CA PRO A 153 -3.46 -12.65 -8.49
C PRO A 153 -4.76 -13.26 -7.97
N GLU A 154 -5.15 -14.37 -8.60
CA GLU A 154 -6.30 -15.17 -8.15
C GLU A 154 -7.57 -14.33 -8.00
N HIS A 155 -8.42 -14.63 -7.01
CA HIS A 155 -9.68 -13.93 -6.76
C HIS A 155 -9.79 -13.38 -5.32
N TYR A 156 -8.66 -12.96 -4.75
CA TYR A 156 -8.56 -12.51 -3.36
C TYR A 156 -9.38 -11.24 -3.09
N LEU A 157 -9.16 -10.15 -3.84
CA LEU A 157 -9.93 -8.93 -3.64
C LEU A 157 -11.41 -9.13 -3.97
N GLU A 158 -11.72 -9.97 -4.97
CA GLU A 158 -13.08 -10.28 -5.37
C GLU A 158 -13.85 -10.95 -4.23
N LYS A 159 -13.22 -11.91 -3.55
CA LYS A 159 -13.75 -12.54 -2.33
C LYS A 159 -13.95 -11.49 -1.25
N GLU A 160 -12.93 -10.69 -0.94
CA GLU A 160 -13.03 -9.66 0.09
C GLU A 160 -14.15 -8.65 -0.17
N PHE A 161 -14.31 -8.19 -1.41
CA PHE A 161 -15.38 -7.25 -1.77
C PHE A 161 -16.76 -7.88 -1.63
N THR A 162 -16.88 -9.16 -1.99
CA THR A 162 -18.12 -9.93 -1.85
C THR A 162 -18.47 -10.11 -0.37
N ASP A 163 -17.53 -10.60 0.43
CA ASP A 163 -17.71 -10.89 1.85
C ASP A 163 -18.02 -9.62 2.66
N LYS A 164 -17.48 -8.47 2.24
CA LYS A 164 -17.69 -7.17 2.87
C LYS A 164 -18.88 -6.38 2.32
N ASN A 165 -19.52 -6.88 1.26
CA ASN A 165 -20.62 -6.22 0.56
C ASN A 165 -20.24 -4.80 0.05
N ILE A 166 -19.11 -4.69 -0.65
CA ILE A 166 -18.64 -3.45 -1.29
C ILE A 166 -18.52 -3.61 -2.81
N SER A 167 -18.83 -2.57 -3.58
CA SER A 167 -18.70 -2.55 -5.06
C SER A 167 -17.48 -1.80 -5.56
N GLY A 168 -16.93 -0.92 -4.74
CA GLY A 168 -15.89 0.00 -5.18
C GLY A 168 -15.22 0.72 -4.02
N ILE A 169 -13.97 1.12 -4.25
CA ILE A 169 -13.19 1.97 -3.35
C ILE A 169 -12.56 3.06 -4.20
N VAL A 170 -12.83 4.31 -3.84
CA VAL A 170 -12.22 5.49 -4.45
C VAL A 170 -11.36 6.15 -3.39
N VAL A 171 -10.09 6.38 -3.69
CA VAL A 171 -9.16 7.05 -2.77
C VAL A 171 -8.63 8.31 -3.42
N THR A 172 -8.88 9.45 -2.80
CA THR A 172 -8.36 10.76 -3.17
C THR A 172 -7.40 11.24 -2.09
N GLY A 173 -6.20 11.65 -2.51
CA GLY A 173 -5.20 12.25 -1.63
C GLY A 173 -4.68 13.55 -2.22
N THR A 174 -4.65 14.62 -1.42
CA THR A 174 -4.26 15.97 -1.84
C THR A 174 -3.10 16.58 -1.06
N GLU A 175 -2.65 15.94 0.01
CA GLU A 175 -1.54 16.40 0.85
C GLU A 175 -0.23 16.48 0.06
N LEU A 176 0.57 17.47 0.42
CA LEU A 176 1.90 17.67 -0.13
C LEU A 176 2.94 17.05 0.79
N ILE A 177 3.96 16.43 0.20
CA ILE A 177 5.10 15.91 0.94
C ILE A 177 6.25 16.90 0.78
N ASN A 178 6.76 17.40 1.89
CA ASN A 178 7.92 18.28 1.89
C ASN A 178 9.19 17.49 2.27
N ILE A 179 10.23 17.61 1.46
CA ILE A 179 11.52 16.97 1.68
C ILE A 179 12.50 18.04 2.17
N ARG A 180 13.09 17.83 3.35
CA ARG A 180 13.93 18.84 4.01
C ARG A 180 15.20 19.16 3.21
N ASP A 181 15.86 18.14 2.68
CA ASP A 181 17.11 18.24 1.92
C ASP A 181 16.85 17.71 0.50
N PHE A 182 16.25 18.56 -0.33
CA PHE A 182 15.79 18.16 -1.67
C PHE A 182 16.96 17.82 -2.59
N ASP A 183 18.07 18.55 -2.53
CA ASP A 183 19.23 18.32 -3.38
C ASP A 183 19.84 16.93 -3.13
N LYS A 184 20.05 16.56 -1.85
CA LYS A 184 20.52 15.20 -1.51
C LYS A 184 19.52 14.12 -1.93
N TYR A 185 18.23 14.40 -1.77
CA TYR A 185 17.19 13.47 -2.18
C TYR A 185 17.19 13.27 -3.70
N GLU A 186 17.28 14.35 -4.48
CA GLU A 186 17.28 14.30 -5.93
C GLU A 186 18.50 13.53 -6.46
N ASP A 187 19.67 13.78 -5.88
CA ASP A 187 20.89 13.03 -6.20
C ASP A 187 20.73 11.53 -5.94
N LEU A 188 20.16 11.15 -4.79
CA LEU A 188 19.91 9.75 -4.46
C LEU A 188 18.84 9.14 -5.37
N TYR A 189 17.77 9.87 -5.66
CA TYR A 189 16.71 9.46 -6.58
C TYR A 189 17.28 9.14 -7.96
N LYS A 190 18.10 10.03 -8.53
CA LYS A 190 18.76 9.84 -9.84
C LYS A 190 19.69 8.63 -9.83
N LYS A 191 20.48 8.46 -8.76
CA LYS A 191 21.36 7.28 -8.60
C LYS A 191 20.56 5.98 -8.63
N ILE A 192 19.44 5.91 -7.90
CA ILE A 192 18.60 4.71 -7.87
C ILE A 192 17.88 4.50 -9.20
N LEU A 193 17.35 5.56 -9.82
CA LEU A 193 16.67 5.47 -11.11
C LEU A 193 17.60 4.93 -12.21
N ASN A 194 18.88 5.32 -12.20
CA ASN A 194 19.88 4.83 -13.14
C ASN A 194 20.22 3.35 -12.96
N ARG A 195 19.79 2.71 -11.87
CA ARG A 195 19.90 1.26 -11.66
C ARG A 195 18.74 0.49 -12.29
N LYS A 196 17.97 1.09 -13.23
CA LYS A 196 16.83 0.43 -13.88
C LYS A 196 17.19 -0.90 -14.55
N ASP A 197 18.43 -1.04 -15.02
CA ASP A 197 18.93 -2.25 -15.69
C ASP A 197 19.23 -3.39 -14.69
N GLU A 198 19.21 -3.11 -13.39
CA GLU A 198 19.30 -4.14 -12.34
C GLU A 198 17.96 -4.81 -12.05
N LEU A 199 16.84 -4.28 -12.59
CA LEU A 199 15.54 -4.91 -12.42
C LEU A 199 15.50 -6.26 -13.15
N SER A 200 14.87 -7.26 -12.53
CA SER A 200 14.67 -8.58 -13.13
C SER A 200 13.50 -8.65 -14.13
N VAL A 201 13.10 -7.51 -14.68
CA VAL A 201 12.06 -7.37 -15.72
C VAL A 201 12.52 -6.44 -16.83
N LEU A 202 12.02 -6.69 -18.03
CA LEU A 202 12.28 -5.86 -19.20
C LEU A 202 11.31 -4.69 -19.29
N GLU A 203 11.81 -3.58 -19.82
CA GLU A 203 11.01 -2.41 -20.20
C GLU A 203 10.00 -2.81 -21.30
N GLY A 204 8.80 -2.24 -21.24
CA GLY A 204 7.70 -2.57 -22.15
C GLY A 204 6.76 -1.39 -22.38
N THR A 205 5.63 -1.67 -23.03
CA THR A 205 4.62 -0.67 -23.41
C THR A 205 3.32 -0.79 -22.61
N TYR A 206 3.35 -1.55 -21.50
CA TYR A 206 2.20 -1.76 -20.64
C TYR A 206 2.01 -0.56 -19.70
N PRO A 207 0.78 -0.30 -19.21
CA PRO A 207 0.57 0.68 -18.15
C PRO A 207 1.51 0.45 -16.96
N SER A 208 2.24 1.49 -16.57
CA SER A 208 3.22 1.44 -15.48
C SER A 208 2.56 1.52 -14.12
N CYS A 209 3.11 0.77 -13.15
CA CYS A 209 2.85 1.05 -11.73
C CYS A 209 3.37 2.45 -11.37
N SER A 210 2.85 3.05 -10.29
CA SER A 210 3.25 4.40 -9.88
C SER A 210 4.75 4.53 -9.66
N ASN A 211 5.34 5.64 -10.14
CA ASN A 211 6.78 5.93 -10.00
C ASN A 211 7.70 4.86 -10.61
N CYS A 212 7.20 4.02 -11.52
CA CYS A 212 8.01 3.05 -12.26
C CYS A 212 8.12 3.46 -13.73
N PRO A 213 9.33 3.63 -14.29
CA PRO A 213 9.50 3.99 -15.69
C PRO A 213 9.32 2.80 -16.65
N MET A 214 9.23 1.56 -16.14
CA MET A 214 9.48 0.37 -16.94
C MET A 214 8.32 -0.06 -17.83
N GLY A 215 7.06 0.23 -17.50
CA GLY A 215 5.91 -0.27 -18.28
C GLY A 215 5.95 -1.78 -18.56
N CYS A 216 6.48 -2.57 -17.62
CA CYS A 216 6.89 -3.94 -17.88
C CYS A 216 5.68 -4.89 -18.06
N GLY A 217 5.91 -6.04 -18.72
CA GLY A 217 4.87 -7.06 -18.95
C GLY A 217 4.33 -7.75 -17.70
N LYS A 218 4.86 -7.42 -16.51
CA LYS A 218 4.41 -7.91 -15.21
C LYS A 218 3.62 -6.87 -14.42
N SER A 219 3.32 -5.71 -15.00
CA SER A 219 2.68 -4.61 -14.27
C SER A 219 1.21 -4.87 -13.93
N LYS A 220 0.49 -5.64 -14.77
CA LYS A 220 -0.97 -5.84 -14.63
C LYS A 220 -1.37 -6.56 -13.35
N THR A 221 -0.78 -7.72 -13.11
CA THR A 221 -1.13 -8.60 -12.01
C THR A 221 -0.16 -8.38 -10.85
N GLY A 222 -0.69 -8.19 -9.65
CA GLY A 222 0.10 -7.99 -8.42
C GLY A 222 1.07 -9.14 -8.10
N GLU A 223 2.00 -8.87 -7.21
CA GLU A 223 2.98 -9.86 -6.71
C GLU A 223 2.45 -10.50 -5.40
N MET A 224 3.02 -11.64 -4.97
CA MET A 224 2.70 -12.30 -3.69
C MET A 224 3.94 -12.87 -3.04
N GLY A 225 3.97 -12.84 -1.70
CA GLY A 225 5.10 -13.30 -0.90
C GLY A 225 6.40 -12.57 -1.23
N GLY A 226 7.56 -13.12 -0.82
CA GLY A 226 8.88 -12.61 -1.19
C GLY A 226 9.64 -11.96 -0.05
N ASN A 227 10.55 -11.02 -0.36
CA ASN A 227 11.42 -10.41 0.64
C ASN A 227 10.66 -9.38 1.48
N VAL A 228 10.58 -9.64 2.78
CA VAL A 228 9.82 -8.84 3.74
C VAL A 228 10.33 -7.39 3.86
N LEU A 229 11.65 -7.17 3.80
CA LEU A 229 12.21 -5.81 3.85
C LEU A 229 11.77 -5.01 2.63
N LEU A 230 11.96 -5.57 1.44
CA LEU A 230 11.56 -4.96 0.17
C LEU A 230 10.06 -4.60 0.16
N HIS A 231 9.23 -5.50 0.64
CA HIS A 231 7.78 -5.33 0.67
C HIS A 231 7.27 -4.44 1.82
N SER A 232 8.04 -4.24 2.88
CA SER A 232 7.76 -3.22 3.90
C SER A 232 8.03 -1.80 3.38
N LEU A 233 8.90 -1.67 2.39
CA LEU A 233 9.08 -0.44 1.61
C LEU A 233 8.05 -0.32 0.47
N VAL A 234 7.36 -1.42 0.18
CA VAL A 234 6.40 -1.58 -0.92
C VAL A 234 7.07 -1.32 -2.27
N ALA A 235 8.33 -1.74 -2.37
CA ALA A 235 9.06 -1.85 -3.61
C ALA A 235 8.58 -3.03 -4.43
N CYS A 236 8.71 -2.90 -5.74
CA CYS A 236 8.40 -3.97 -6.67
C CYS A 236 9.38 -5.12 -6.47
N GLN A 237 8.87 -6.35 -6.43
CA GLN A 237 9.68 -7.56 -6.25
C GLN A 237 10.84 -7.65 -7.26
N TYR A 238 10.66 -7.09 -8.45
CA TYR A 238 11.70 -7.11 -9.49
C TYR A 238 12.84 -6.11 -9.25
N ALA A 239 12.73 -5.24 -8.24
CA ALA A 239 13.80 -4.33 -7.79
C ALA A 239 14.52 -4.86 -6.54
N ASP A 240 14.53 -6.19 -6.34
CA ASP A 240 15.18 -6.87 -5.22
C ASP A 240 16.66 -6.54 -5.06
N ARG A 241 17.43 -6.51 -6.16
CA ARG A 241 18.85 -6.13 -6.16
C ARG A 241 19.12 -4.70 -5.68
N ILE A 242 18.09 -3.85 -5.67
CA ILE A 242 18.18 -2.47 -5.21
C ILE A 242 17.74 -2.35 -3.76
N TYR A 243 16.54 -2.83 -3.43
CA TYR A 243 15.87 -2.55 -2.16
C TYR A 243 16.03 -3.63 -1.09
N THR A 244 16.83 -4.67 -1.36
CA THR A 244 17.32 -5.58 -0.30
C THR A 244 18.67 -5.14 0.29
N ASP A 245 19.33 -4.15 -0.32
CA ASP A 245 20.54 -3.54 0.21
C ASP A 245 20.20 -2.59 1.36
N VAL A 246 20.63 -2.95 2.59
CA VAL A 246 20.34 -2.18 3.81
C VAL A 246 20.90 -0.76 3.73
N GLY A 247 22.07 -0.54 3.11
CA GLY A 247 22.67 0.78 2.99
C GLY A 247 21.89 1.71 2.06
N VAL A 248 21.36 1.17 0.96
CA VAL A 248 20.46 1.89 0.04
C VAL A 248 19.16 2.25 0.76
N VAL A 249 18.55 1.29 1.46
CA VAL A 249 17.31 1.52 2.21
C VAL A 249 17.50 2.56 3.31
N PHE A 250 18.57 2.43 4.11
CA PHE A 250 18.95 3.39 5.13
C PHE A 250 19.11 4.79 4.54
N SER A 251 19.85 4.93 3.43
CA SER A 251 20.07 6.22 2.76
C SER A 251 18.76 6.85 2.31
N CYS A 252 17.84 6.06 1.74
CA CYS A 252 16.52 6.53 1.33
C CYS A 252 15.69 7.00 2.52
N LEU A 253 15.64 6.23 3.61
CA LEU A 253 14.88 6.57 4.81
C LEU A 253 15.45 7.82 5.48
N ASN A 254 16.78 7.90 5.60
CA ASN A 254 17.47 9.01 6.23
C ASN A 254 17.30 10.33 5.46
N VAL A 255 17.32 10.33 4.12
CA VAL A 255 17.12 11.57 3.36
C VAL A 255 15.68 12.09 3.42
N LEU A 256 14.71 11.18 3.60
CA LEU A 256 13.32 11.54 3.95
C LEU A 256 13.20 11.97 5.43
N GLY A 257 14.28 11.78 6.19
CA GLY A 257 14.49 12.16 7.56
C GLY A 257 13.78 11.27 8.56
N TYR A 258 13.52 10.00 8.22
CA TYR A 258 13.15 8.98 9.21
C TYR A 258 14.37 8.64 10.08
N ASN A 259 14.13 8.40 11.36
CA ASN A 259 15.17 8.11 12.35
C ASN A 259 15.35 6.59 12.56
N TYR A 260 15.54 5.84 11.47
CA TYR A 260 15.85 4.42 11.55
C TYR A 260 17.36 4.21 11.52
N THR A 261 17.85 3.29 12.34
CA THR A 261 19.23 2.79 12.31
C THR A 261 19.37 1.62 11.34
N HIS A 262 20.60 1.19 11.05
CA HIS A 262 20.82 -0.05 10.30
C HIS A 262 20.27 -1.27 11.05
N GLU A 263 20.41 -1.29 12.38
CA GLU A 263 19.89 -2.37 13.24
C GLU A 263 18.36 -2.47 13.19
N ASP A 264 17.64 -1.35 13.13
CA ASP A 264 16.18 -1.35 12.95
C ASP A 264 15.77 -2.02 11.62
N ILE A 265 16.53 -1.78 10.55
CA ILE A 265 16.26 -2.33 9.22
C ILE A 265 16.61 -3.83 9.18
N GLU A 266 17.74 -4.22 9.76
CA GLU A 266 18.22 -5.61 9.81
C GLU A 266 17.36 -6.50 10.72
N SER A 267 16.79 -5.94 11.79
CA SER A 267 15.93 -6.67 12.73
C SER A 267 14.48 -6.83 12.25
N LEU A 268 14.06 -6.07 11.24
CA LEU A 268 12.69 -6.09 10.71
C LEU A 268 12.18 -7.49 10.31
N PRO A 269 12.94 -8.34 9.59
CA PRO A 269 12.46 -9.67 9.22
C PRO A 269 12.11 -10.53 10.45
N LYS A 270 12.93 -10.46 11.50
CA LYS A 270 12.71 -11.19 12.76
C LYS A 270 11.47 -10.69 13.49
N LEU A 271 11.25 -9.37 13.53
CA LEU A 271 10.05 -8.78 14.12
C LEU A 271 8.77 -9.24 13.39
N ILE A 272 8.83 -9.27 12.06
CA ILE A 272 7.69 -9.69 11.23
C ILE A 272 7.43 -11.18 11.38
N GLU A 273 8.47 -12.02 11.38
CA GLU A 273 8.33 -13.45 11.64
C GLU A 273 7.66 -13.72 12.99
N GLN A 274 8.09 -13.02 14.05
CA GLN A 274 7.45 -13.13 15.37
C GLN A 274 6.00 -12.67 15.37
N THR A 275 5.65 -11.68 14.56
CA THR A 275 4.28 -11.17 14.44
C THR A 275 3.40 -12.18 13.71
N LEU A 276 3.88 -12.74 12.59
CA LEU A 276 3.19 -13.80 11.86
C LEU A 276 2.90 -15.01 12.75
N ARG A 277 3.87 -15.47 13.55
CA ARG A 277 3.67 -16.58 14.51
C ARG A 277 2.57 -16.35 15.55
N ARG A 278 2.17 -15.10 15.81
CA ARG A 278 1.07 -14.77 16.76
C ARG A 278 -0.30 -14.77 16.10
N ILE A 279 -0.36 -14.74 14.77
CA ILE A 279 -1.60 -14.68 13.97
C ILE A 279 -1.77 -15.87 13.01
N SER A 280 -0.84 -16.83 13.06
CA SER A 280 -0.90 -18.09 12.29
C SER A 280 -1.38 -19.23 13.17
#